data_AF-A0A7S4V0T1-F1
#
_entry.id   AF-A0A7S4V0T1-F1
#
_cell.length_a   1.000
_cell.length_b   1.000
_cell.length_c   1.000
_cell.angle_alpha   90.00
_cell.angle_beta   90.00
_cell.angle_gamma   90.00
#
_symmetry.space_group_name_H-M   'P 1'
#
loop_
_entity.id
_entity.type
_entity.pdbx_description
1 polymer ?
#
loop_
_entity_poly.entity_id
_entity_poly.type
_entity_poly.pdbx_seq_one_letter_code
_entity_poly.pdbx_strand_id
1 'polypeptide(L)'
;EREGEQDKQMEQEQHSNLKDYSFSEIEKNLVEICHDEHQEETQREGEKGSQDEEEEEEKKESAKDPRHRIAKELLTTEETYIANLKTVLSQFLVPLKPLNIPSHFETQIEILLISQEAFYEELKVRVVNWSPETTVGDVITTLFPSLKVYSTYAMKYQVALEEYQKLLKDSKFAKAHAKCVTSLNTGLSFESLVIQP
;
A
#
# COMPACT_ATOMS: atom_id res chain seq x y z
N GLU A 1 -37.61 10.53 -20.51
CA GLU A 1 -37.37 9.09 -20.78
C GLU A 1 -36.09 8.80 -21.57
N ARG A 2 -35.52 9.74 -22.35
CA ARG A 2 -34.28 9.50 -23.12
C ARG A 2 -32.94 9.68 -22.38
N GLU A 3 -32.93 10.28 -21.18
CA GLU A 3 -31.68 10.49 -20.41
C GLU A 3 -31.28 9.27 -19.55
N GLY A 4 -32.24 8.42 -19.15
CA GLY A 4 -31.96 7.22 -18.33
C GLY A 4 -31.46 6.00 -19.11
N GLU A 5 -31.44 6.06 -20.44
CA GLU A 5 -30.93 4.99 -21.32
C GLU A 5 -29.45 5.16 -21.65
N GLN A 6 -28.94 6.40 -21.63
CA GLN A 6 -27.52 6.69 -21.88
C GLN A 6 -26.64 6.35 -20.66
N ASP A 7 -27.13 6.59 -19.43
CA ASP A 7 -26.40 6.22 -18.20
C ASP A 7 -26.24 4.69 -18.07
N LYS A 8 -27.25 3.91 -18.48
CA LYS A 8 -27.17 2.44 -18.45
C LYS A 8 -26.22 1.87 -19.51
N GLN A 9 -26.07 2.54 -20.65
CA GLN A 9 -25.09 2.14 -21.67
C GLN A 9 -23.66 2.47 -21.23
N MET A 10 -23.44 3.58 -20.51
CA MET A 10 -22.12 3.94 -20.00
C MET A 10 -21.66 3.00 -18.87
N GLU A 11 -22.56 2.56 -17.98
CA GLU A 11 -22.24 1.56 -16.94
C GLU A 11 -21.96 0.17 -17.52
N GLN A 12 -22.64 -0.23 -18.60
CA GLN A 12 -22.38 -1.52 -19.27
C GLN A 12 -21.05 -1.54 -20.06
N GLU A 13 -20.64 -0.42 -20.66
CA GLU A 13 -19.36 -0.34 -21.36
C GLU A 13 -18.16 -0.28 -20.40
N GLN A 14 -18.30 0.30 -19.20
CA GLN A 14 -17.22 0.32 -18.21
C GLN A 14 -17.01 -1.03 -17.50
N HIS A 15 -18.07 -1.83 -17.32
CA HIS A 15 -17.94 -3.20 -16.81
C HIS A 15 -17.29 -4.19 -17.81
N SER A 16 -17.16 -3.82 -19.08
CA SER A 16 -16.60 -4.68 -20.15
C SER A 16 -15.07 -4.63 -20.26
N ASN A 17 -14.39 -3.68 -19.60
CA ASN A 17 -12.93 -3.50 -19.74
C ASN A 17 -12.06 -4.18 -18.68
N LEU A 18 -12.67 -4.83 -17.68
CA LEU A 18 -11.98 -5.80 -16.82
C LEU A 18 -12.04 -7.18 -17.48
N LYS A 19 -11.46 -7.30 -18.68
CA LYS A 19 -11.25 -8.61 -19.29
C LYS A 19 -10.02 -9.23 -18.63
N ASP A 20 -10.29 -10.25 -17.82
CA ASP A 20 -9.44 -11.42 -17.53
C ASP A 20 -7.96 -11.23 -17.86
N TYR A 21 -7.21 -10.59 -16.97
CA TYR A 21 -5.76 -10.80 -16.93
C TYR A 21 -5.54 -12.25 -16.54
N SER A 22 -5.07 -13.05 -17.49
CA SER A 22 -4.70 -14.42 -17.21
C SER A 22 -3.57 -14.42 -16.18
N PHE A 23 -3.64 -15.28 -15.18
CA PHE A 23 -2.57 -15.46 -14.18
C PHE A 23 -1.19 -15.66 -14.84
N SER A 24 -1.16 -16.28 -16.03
CA SER A 24 0.05 -16.49 -16.83
C SER A 24 0.65 -15.22 -17.45
N GLU A 25 -0.12 -14.13 -17.60
CA GLU A 25 0.36 -12.84 -18.09
C GLU A 25 0.99 -12.02 -16.96
N ILE A 26 0.48 -12.18 -15.73
CA ILE A 26 1.07 -11.57 -14.52
C ILE A 26 2.44 -12.17 -14.23
N GLU A 27 2.59 -13.49 -14.34
CA GLU A 27 3.89 -14.18 -14.13
C GLU A 27 4.98 -13.70 -15.10
N LYS A 28 4.64 -13.40 -16.35
CA LYS A 28 5.60 -12.93 -17.36
C LYS A 28 6.13 -11.53 -17.06
N ASN A 29 5.26 -10.63 -16.57
CA ASN A 29 5.65 -9.24 -16.27
C ASN A 29 6.53 -9.12 -15.02
N LEU A 30 6.44 -10.06 -14.07
CA LEU A 30 7.27 -10.04 -12.86
C LEU A 30 8.75 -10.39 -13.12
N VAL A 31 9.04 -11.14 -14.18
CA VAL A 31 10.40 -11.60 -14.50
C VAL A 31 11.28 -10.46 -15.05
N GLU A 32 10.70 -9.45 -15.69
CA GLU A 32 11.45 -8.34 -16.30
C GLU A 32 11.97 -7.29 -15.32
N ILE A 33 11.46 -7.24 -14.08
CA ILE A 33 11.83 -6.20 -13.09
C ILE A 33 13.18 -6.51 -12.40
N CYS A 34 13.72 -7.73 -12.54
CA CYS A 34 14.85 -8.21 -11.71
C CYS A 34 16.26 -8.02 -12.29
N HIS A 35 16.46 -7.22 -13.35
CA HIS A 35 17.80 -6.92 -13.87
C HIS A 35 18.12 -5.44 -13.65
N ASP A 36 18.93 -5.11 -12.63
CA ASP A 36 20.30 -4.60 -12.82
C ASP A 36 21.01 -4.26 -11.48
N GLU A 37 22.33 -4.20 -11.59
CA GLU A 37 23.38 -3.68 -10.71
C GLU A 37 24.09 -4.66 -9.76
N HIS A 38 25.32 -4.95 -10.19
CA HIS A 38 26.37 -5.73 -9.58
C HIS A 38 27.56 -4.81 -9.26
N GLN A 39 28.51 -5.35 -8.47
CA GLN A 39 29.88 -4.88 -8.13
C GLN A 39 29.99 -4.09 -6.82
N GLU A 40 30.99 -4.25 -5.95
CA GLU A 40 32.11 -5.20 -5.74
C GLU A 40 32.72 -4.81 -4.37
N GLU A 41 33.12 -5.76 -3.49
CA GLU A 41 34.38 -5.67 -2.72
C GLU A 41 34.72 -6.94 -1.91
N THR A 42 35.62 -7.71 -2.49
CA THR A 42 36.83 -8.39 -1.96
C THR A 42 37.03 -8.74 -0.47
N GLN A 43 37.09 -10.06 -0.24
CA GLN A 43 37.95 -10.89 0.63
C GLN A 43 38.69 -10.28 1.86
N ARG A 44 38.45 -10.91 3.02
CA ARG A 44 39.50 -11.20 4.03
C ARG A 44 39.20 -12.50 4.78
N GLU A 45 40.07 -13.48 4.61
CA GLU A 45 40.04 -14.78 5.31
C GLU A 45 40.56 -14.65 6.75
N GLY A 46 39.96 -15.42 7.65
CA GLY A 46 40.43 -15.62 9.03
C GLY A 46 39.68 -16.78 9.68
N GLU A 47 40.35 -17.93 9.80
CA GLU A 47 39.86 -19.18 10.40
C GLU A 47 39.61 -19.09 11.92
N LYS A 48 38.49 -19.64 12.41
CA LYS A 48 38.33 -20.56 13.59
C LYS A 48 36.89 -20.55 14.15
N GLY A 49 36.22 -21.72 14.21
CA GLY A 49 35.51 -22.14 15.43
C GLY A 49 34.15 -22.86 15.37
N SER A 50 33.89 -23.78 14.44
CA SER A 50 33.13 -25.06 14.52
C SER A 50 31.83 -25.28 15.35
N GLN A 51 31.15 -24.31 15.98
CA GLN A 51 29.77 -24.53 16.50
C GLN A 51 28.89 -23.28 16.51
N ASP A 52 29.48 -22.09 16.40
CA ASP A 52 28.76 -20.83 16.12
C ASP A 52 28.67 -20.54 14.59
N GLU A 53 29.29 -21.39 13.76
CA GLU A 53 29.42 -21.19 12.31
C GLU A 53 28.13 -21.54 11.54
N GLU A 54 27.33 -22.51 11.99
CA GLU A 54 26.07 -22.89 11.30
C GLU A 54 24.98 -21.81 11.43
N GLU A 55 24.82 -21.19 12.60
CA GLU A 55 23.88 -20.07 12.81
C GLU A 55 24.37 -18.75 12.16
N GLU A 56 25.69 -18.54 12.06
CA GLU A 56 26.26 -17.39 11.33
C GLU A 56 26.23 -17.56 9.80
N GLU A 57 26.39 -18.79 9.28
CA GLU A 57 26.29 -19.07 7.85
C GLU A 57 24.85 -18.93 7.34
N GLU A 58 23.83 -19.44 8.04
CA GLU A 58 22.42 -19.23 7.67
C GLU A 58 22.06 -17.73 7.64
N LYS A 59 22.55 -16.94 8.60
CA LYS A 59 22.36 -15.47 8.59
C LYS A 59 23.09 -14.79 7.43
N LYS A 60 24.30 -15.23 7.07
CA LYS A 60 25.07 -14.71 5.92
C LYS A 60 24.47 -15.13 4.57
N GLU A 61 23.85 -16.30 4.48
CA GLU A 61 23.20 -16.78 3.26
C GLU A 61 21.86 -16.08 3.02
N SER A 62 21.09 -15.84 4.09
CA SER A 62 19.86 -15.03 4.03
C SER A 62 20.10 -13.59 3.58
N ALA A 63 21.31 -13.05 3.74
CA ALA A 63 21.70 -11.73 3.26
C ALA A 63 21.96 -11.67 1.75
N LYS A 64 22.18 -12.84 1.12
CA LYS A 64 22.35 -12.99 -0.34
C LYS A 64 21.10 -13.52 -1.04
N ASP A 65 20.08 -13.98 -0.31
CA ASP A 65 18.81 -14.42 -0.91
C ASP A 65 18.05 -13.21 -1.48
N PRO A 66 17.94 -13.07 -2.82
CA PRO A 66 17.22 -11.96 -3.43
C PRO A 66 15.74 -11.94 -3.02
N ARG A 67 15.14 -13.09 -2.68
CA ARG A 67 13.76 -13.17 -2.22
C ARG A 67 13.59 -12.54 -0.85
N HIS A 68 14.54 -12.75 0.06
CA HIS A 68 14.51 -12.12 1.38
C HIS A 68 14.60 -10.59 1.25
N ARG A 69 15.46 -10.10 0.35
CA ARG A 69 15.57 -8.67 0.06
C ARG A 69 14.24 -8.10 -0.45
N ILE A 70 13.61 -8.75 -1.44
CA ILE A 70 12.32 -8.32 -1.99
C ILE A 70 11.22 -8.38 -0.92
N ALA A 71 11.19 -9.42 -0.08
CA ALA A 71 10.21 -9.55 0.99
C ALA A 71 10.39 -8.48 2.08
N LYS A 72 11.63 -8.09 2.40
CA LYS A 72 11.91 -6.93 3.26
C LYS A 72 11.46 -5.63 2.62
N GLU A 73 11.72 -5.43 1.34
CA GLU A 73 11.25 -4.24 0.62
C GLU A 73 9.73 -4.15 0.70
N LEU A 74 9.01 -5.23 0.38
CA LEU A 74 7.55 -5.33 0.52
C LEU A 74 7.08 -4.99 1.94
N LEU A 75 7.73 -5.52 2.97
CA LEU A 75 7.39 -5.20 4.36
C LEU A 75 7.59 -3.71 4.68
N THR A 76 8.69 -3.11 4.24
CA THR A 76 9.01 -1.70 4.50
C THR A 76 8.10 -0.73 3.74
N THR A 77 7.72 -1.07 2.51
CA THR A 77 6.77 -0.27 1.73
C THR A 77 5.37 -0.39 2.31
N GLU A 78 4.96 -1.57 2.78
CA GLU A 78 3.69 -1.77 3.49
C GLU A 78 3.64 -0.97 4.82
N GLU A 79 4.72 -0.97 5.60
CA GLU A 79 4.83 -0.14 6.82
C GLU A 79 4.62 1.35 6.52
N THR A 80 5.26 1.82 5.45
CA THR A 80 5.13 3.21 4.99
C THR A 80 3.70 3.51 4.53
N TYR A 81 3.07 2.58 3.80
CA TYR A 81 1.70 2.72 3.33
C TYR A 81 0.71 2.81 4.50
N ILE A 82 0.80 1.90 5.48
CA ILE A 82 -0.02 1.92 6.70
C ILE A 82 0.21 3.22 7.49
N ALA A 83 1.45 3.68 7.62
CA ALA A 83 1.76 4.94 8.29
C ALA A 83 1.08 6.13 7.60
N ASN A 84 1.02 6.13 6.27
CA ASN A 84 0.33 7.16 5.50
C ASN A 84 -1.20 7.09 5.68
N LEU A 85 -1.81 5.90 5.66
CA LEU A 85 -3.24 5.73 5.97
C LEU A 85 -3.59 6.25 7.36
N LYS A 86 -2.77 5.91 8.37
CA LYS A 86 -2.91 6.43 9.75
C LYS A 86 -2.76 7.94 9.81
N THR A 87 -1.85 8.49 9.01
CA THR A 87 -1.63 9.94 8.90
C THR A 87 -2.87 10.63 8.33
N VAL A 88 -3.46 10.09 7.26
CA VAL A 88 -4.72 10.62 6.70
C VAL A 88 -5.83 10.64 7.74
N LEU A 89 -6.05 9.53 8.45
CA LEU A 89 -7.11 9.45 9.45
C LEU A 89 -6.87 10.42 10.62
N SER A 90 -5.71 10.33 11.26
CA SER A 90 -5.43 11.06 12.50
C SER A 90 -5.20 12.56 12.31
N GLN A 91 -4.62 12.96 11.18
CA GLN A 91 -4.24 14.35 10.92
C GLN A 91 -5.27 15.12 10.10
N PHE A 92 -6.06 14.44 9.26
CA PHE A 92 -7.04 15.10 8.40
C PHE A 92 -8.48 14.69 8.72
N LEU A 93 -8.82 13.41 8.60
CA LEU A 93 -10.23 13.01 8.63
C LEU A 93 -10.84 13.18 10.03
N VAL A 94 -10.16 12.76 11.09
CA VAL A 94 -10.67 12.93 12.46
C VAL A 94 -10.80 14.42 12.85
N PRO A 95 -9.78 15.29 12.64
CA PRO A 95 -9.90 16.71 12.98
C PRO A 95 -10.91 17.48 12.13
N LEU A 96 -11.11 17.08 10.87
CA LEU A 96 -12.02 17.76 9.94
C LEU A 96 -13.46 17.19 9.99
N LYS A 97 -13.68 16.04 10.65
CA LYS A 97 -15.00 15.42 10.84
C LYS A 97 -16.10 16.38 11.31
N PRO A 98 -15.88 17.28 12.28
CA PRO A 98 -16.91 18.24 12.71
C PRO A 98 -17.29 19.29 11.66
N LEU A 99 -16.59 19.33 10.53
CA LEU A 99 -16.80 20.27 9.42
C LEU A 99 -17.46 19.61 8.20
N ASN A 100 -18.12 18.46 8.40
CA ASN A 100 -18.89 17.73 7.39
C ASN A 100 -18.05 17.24 6.20
N ILE A 101 -16.87 16.65 6.46
CA ILE A 101 -16.19 15.86 5.42
C ILE A 101 -17.08 14.70 4.96
N PRO A 102 -16.95 14.25 3.71
CA PRO A 102 -17.71 13.11 3.22
C PRO A 102 -17.40 11.84 4.02
N SER A 103 -18.40 11.28 4.69
CA SER A 103 -18.23 10.13 5.59
C SER A 103 -17.72 8.87 4.89
N HIS A 104 -17.99 8.75 3.58
CA HIS A 104 -17.52 7.62 2.78
C HIS A 104 -16.00 7.57 2.65
N PHE A 105 -15.31 8.71 2.80
CA PHE A 105 -13.85 8.77 2.70
C PHE A 105 -13.19 8.18 3.95
N GLU A 106 -13.69 8.56 5.12
CA GLU A 106 -13.27 8.01 6.41
C GLU A 106 -13.52 6.50 6.47
N THR A 107 -14.74 6.05 6.18
CA THR A 107 -15.09 4.62 6.26
C THR A 107 -14.26 3.75 5.31
N GLN A 108 -13.96 4.21 4.11
CA GLN A 108 -13.16 3.41 3.17
C GLN A 108 -11.70 3.31 3.61
N ILE A 109 -11.10 4.41 4.07
CA ILE A 109 -9.73 4.40 4.59
C ILE A 109 -9.60 3.57 5.87
N GLU A 110 -10.61 3.60 6.76
CA GLU A 110 -10.66 2.73 7.94
C GLU A 110 -10.69 1.24 7.56
N ILE A 111 -11.53 0.86 6.59
CA ILE A 111 -11.61 -0.54 6.12
C ILE A 111 -10.29 -0.98 5.49
N LEU A 112 -9.68 -0.13 4.65
CA LEU A 112 -8.38 -0.38 4.04
C LEU A 112 -7.30 -0.56 5.12
N LEU A 113 -7.24 0.34 6.11
CA LEU A 113 -6.27 0.27 7.18
C LEU A 113 -6.39 -1.04 7.97
N ILE A 114 -7.59 -1.45 8.37
CA ILE A 114 -7.80 -2.69 9.12
C ILE A 114 -7.30 -3.90 8.32
N SER A 115 -7.62 -3.95 7.02
CA SER A 115 -7.19 -5.04 6.17
C SER A 115 -5.67 -5.09 6.01
N GLN A 116 -5.04 -3.92 5.89
CA GLN A 116 -3.62 -3.80 5.63
C GLN A 116 -2.77 -4.02 6.88
N GLU A 117 -3.25 -3.63 8.05
CA GLU A 117 -2.63 -4.01 9.32
C GLU A 117 -2.65 -5.53 9.53
N ALA A 118 -3.74 -6.21 9.19
CA ALA A 118 -3.81 -7.67 9.28
C ALA A 118 -2.78 -8.35 8.36
N PHE A 119 -2.69 -7.90 7.11
CA PHE A 119 -1.67 -8.38 6.15
C PHE A 119 -0.24 -8.09 6.62
N TYR A 120 0.03 -6.88 7.09
CA TYR A 120 1.34 -6.47 7.56
C TYR A 120 1.82 -7.33 8.72
N GLU A 121 0.97 -7.62 9.71
CA GLU A 121 1.37 -8.45 10.85
C GLU A 121 1.72 -9.88 10.42
N GLU A 122 0.96 -10.49 9.51
CA GLU A 122 1.30 -11.80 8.94
C GLU A 122 2.60 -11.77 8.14
N LEU A 123 2.77 -10.75 7.28
CA LEU A 123 3.97 -10.58 6.47
C LEU A 123 5.21 -10.38 7.34
N LYS A 124 5.10 -9.54 8.38
CA LYS A 124 6.18 -9.25 9.33
C LYS A 124 6.68 -10.50 10.02
N VAL A 125 5.78 -11.34 10.52
CA VAL A 125 6.15 -12.62 11.14
C VAL A 125 6.94 -13.49 10.17
N ARG A 126 6.54 -13.52 8.89
CA ARG A 126 7.18 -14.32 7.85
C ARG A 126 8.56 -13.81 7.46
N VAL A 127 8.71 -12.50 7.35
CA VAL A 127 9.97 -11.83 6.98
C VAL A 127 10.99 -11.86 8.13
N VAL A 128 10.54 -11.73 9.39
CA VAL A 128 11.43 -11.82 10.55
C VAL A 128 12.00 -13.22 10.73
N ASN A 129 11.21 -14.26 10.43
CA ASN A 129 11.61 -15.67 10.53
C ASN A 129 11.91 -16.27 9.15
N TRP A 130 12.70 -15.57 8.34
CA TRP A 130 12.99 -15.98 6.97
C TRP A 130 13.85 -17.25 6.91
N SER A 131 13.53 -18.14 5.96
CA SER A 131 14.27 -19.37 5.63
C SER A 131 14.22 -19.58 4.11
N PRO A 132 15.12 -20.41 3.52
CA PRO A 132 15.07 -20.73 2.10
C PRO A 132 13.71 -21.30 1.63
N GLU A 133 12.99 -22.00 2.50
CA GLU A 133 11.68 -22.61 2.23
C GLU A 133 10.51 -21.64 2.47
N THR A 134 10.78 -20.43 2.98
CA THR A 134 9.73 -19.45 3.28
C THR A 134 8.98 -19.04 2.01
N THR A 135 7.66 -19.01 2.13
CA THR A 135 6.73 -18.49 1.12
C THR A 135 6.00 -17.28 1.68
N VAL A 136 5.75 -16.30 0.83
CA VAL A 136 4.90 -15.12 1.14
C VAL A 136 3.60 -15.12 0.34
N GLY A 137 3.47 -15.98 -0.67
CA GLY A 137 2.31 -16.02 -1.55
C GLY A 137 1.01 -16.38 -0.83
N ASP A 138 1.09 -17.28 0.16
CA ASP A 138 -0.01 -17.61 1.07
C ASP A 138 -0.51 -16.37 1.83
N VAL A 139 0.41 -15.56 2.36
CA VAL A 139 0.08 -14.31 3.06
C VAL A 139 -0.51 -13.28 2.09
N ILE A 140 0.03 -13.15 0.88
CA ILE A 140 -0.51 -12.22 -0.14
C ILE A 140 -1.95 -12.61 -0.53
N THR A 141 -2.29 -13.90 -0.56
CA THR A 141 -3.65 -14.32 -0.94
C THR A 141 -4.71 -13.87 0.08
N THR A 142 -4.32 -13.56 1.33
CA THR A 142 -5.24 -13.02 2.34
C THR A 142 -5.72 -11.61 2.01
N LEU A 143 -4.99 -10.88 1.17
CA LEU A 143 -5.39 -9.56 0.66
C LEU A 143 -6.49 -9.62 -0.40
N PHE A 144 -6.61 -10.72 -1.14
CA PHE A 144 -7.50 -10.79 -2.32
C PHE A 144 -8.96 -10.42 -2.02
N PRO A 145 -9.58 -10.86 -0.91
CA PRO A 145 -10.93 -10.42 -0.54
C PRO A 145 -11.05 -8.90 -0.34
N SER A 146 -9.99 -8.25 0.12
CA SER A 146 -9.95 -6.82 0.41
C SER A 146 -9.71 -5.94 -0.83
N LEU A 147 -9.21 -6.52 -1.93
CA LEU A 147 -8.96 -5.80 -3.19
C LEU A 147 -10.23 -5.13 -3.76
N LYS A 148 -11.42 -5.65 -3.46
CA LYS A 148 -12.70 -5.03 -3.85
C LYS A 148 -12.92 -3.65 -3.21
N VAL A 149 -12.34 -3.40 -2.04
CA VAL A 149 -12.43 -2.11 -1.34
C VAL A 149 -11.68 -1.04 -2.15
N TYR A 150 -10.54 -1.39 -2.75
CA TYR A 150 -9.77 -0.51 -3.63
C TYR A 150 -10.56 -0.08 -4.85
N SER A 151 -11.30 -1.01 -5.49
CA SER A 151 -12.18 -0.65 -6.60
C SER A 151 -13.24 0.37 -6.18
N THR A 152 -13.83 0.17 -4.99
CA THR A 152 -14.83 1.10 -4.46
C THR A 152 -14.22 2.47 -4.14
N TYR A 153 -13.00 2.48 -3.59
CA TYR A 153 -12.25 3.68 -3.29
C TYR A 153 -11.92 4.46 -4.56
N ALA A 154 -11.31 3.81 -5.55
CA ALA A 154 -10.94 4.42 -6.82
C ALA A 154 -12.15 5.01 -7.56
N MET A 155 -13.28 4.30 -7.59
CA MET A 155 -14.53 4.79 -8.22
C MET A 155 -15.05 6.08 -7.56
N LYS A 156 -14.83 6.25 -6.25
CA LYS A 156 -15.33 7.40 -5.49
C LYS A 156 -14.29 8.50 -5.29
N TYR A 157 -13.03 8.22 -5.58
CA TYR A 157 -11.90 9.12 -5.34
C TYR A 157 -12.12 10.51 -5.96
N GLN A 158 -12.48 10.56 -7.25
CA GLN A 158 -12.65 11.83 -7.95
C GLN A 158 -13.76 12.69 -7.35
N VAL A 159 -14.92 12.08 -7.04
CA VAL A 159 -16.06 12.78 -6.44
C VAL A 159 -15.68 13.32 -5.06
N ALA A 160 -15.02 12.50 -4.24
CA ALA A 160 -14.57 12.89 -2.91
C ALA A 160 -13.56 14.03 -2.95
N LEU A 161 -12.61 14.00 -3.89
CA LEU A 161 -11.62 15.05 -4.06
C LEU A 161 -12.28 16.37 -4.47
N GLU A 162 -13.25 16.34 -5.37
CA GLU A 162 -14.00 17.55 -5.75
C GLU A 162 -14.81 18.13 -4.59
N GLU A 163 -15.44 17.29 -3.78
CA GLU A 163 -16.13 17.70 -2.55
C GLU A 163 -15.14 18.34 -1.56
N TYR A 164 -13.98 17.73 -1.37
CA TYR A 164 -12.91 18.26 -0.53
C TYR A 164 -12.41 19.62 -1.02
N GLN A 165 -12.18 19.78 -2.33
CA GLN A 165 -11.78 21.06 -2.92
C GLN A 165 -12.86 22.14 -2.79
N LYS A 166 -14.15 21.77 -2.80
CA LYS A 166 -15.25 22.70 -2.51
C LYS A 166 -15.21 23.13 -1.04
N LEU A 167 -14.98 22.20 -0.10
CA LEU A 167 -14.84 22.50 1.32
C LEU A 167 -13.65 23.42 1.61
N LEU A 168 -12.53 23.29 0.88
CA LEU A 168 -11.38 24.20 1.00
C LEU A 168 -11.70 25.68 0.68
N LYS A 169 -12.81 25.97 -0.01
CA LYS A 169 -13.26 27.36 -0.24
C LYS A 169 -13.96 27.96 0.98
N ASP A 170 -14.43 27.13 1.91
CA ASP A 170 -15.00 27.59 3.18
C ASP A 170 -13.89 28.06 4.13
N SER A 171 -14.02 29.28 4.67
CA SER A 171 -12.97 29.88 5.50
C SER A 171 -12.70 29.11 6.80
N LYS A 172 -13.72 28.47 7.38
CA LYS A 172 -13.57 27.69 8.62
C LYS A 172 -12.84 26.39 8.32
N PHE A 173 -13.23 25.70 7.25
CA PHE A 173 -12.55 24.49 6.79
C PHE A 173 -11.11 24.76 6.37
N ALA A 174 -10.85 25.78 5.55
CA ALA A 174 -9.50 26.15 5.12
C ALA A 174 -8.55 26.42 6.29
N LYS A 175 -9.02 27.10 7.35
CA LYS A 175 -8.23 27.36 8.56
C LYS A 175 -7.95 26.09 9.35
N ALA A 176 -8.91 25.17 9.44
CA ALA A 176 -8.71 23.88 10.10
C ALA A 176 -7.73 23.02 9.30
N HIS A 177 -7.90 22.95 7.98
CA HIS A 177 -6.99 22.27 7.07
C HIS A 177 -5.56 22.79 7.17
N ALA A 178 -5.36 24.11 7.13
CA ALA A 178 -4.03 24.71 7.26
C ALA A 178 -3.32 24.31 8.57
N LYS A 179 -4.07 24.14 9.67
CA LYS A 179 -3.51 23.62 10.94
C LYS A 179 -3.06 22.17 10.79
N CYS A 180 -3.86 21.34 10.12
CA CYS A 180 -3.54 19.93 9.86
C CYS A 180 -2.27 19.79 8.99
N VAL A 181 -2.15 20.62 7.94
CA VAL A 181 -0.95 20.64 7.09
C VAL A 181 0.27 21.12 7.87
N THR A 182 0.12 22.13 8.72
CA THR A 182 1.25 22.66 9.52
C THR A 182 1.74 21.66 10.57
N SER A 183 0.87 20.81 11.11
CA SER A 183 1.28 19.72 12.01
C SER A 183 1.94 18.55 11.27
N LEU A 184 1.75 18.46 9.96
CA LEU A 184 2.36 17.45 9.10
C LEU A 184 3.80 17.85 8.74
N ASN A 185 4.77 17.37 9.51
CA ASN A 185 6.21 17.60 9.22
C ASN A 185 6.74 16.80 8.02
N THR A 186 5.88 16.30 7.13
CA THR A 186 6.23 15.41 6.02
C THR A 186 6.30 16.12 4.67
N GLY A 187 5.79 17.36 4.57
CA GLY A 187 5.71 18.11 3.30
C GLY A 187 4.70 17.56 2.29
N LEU A 188 4.00 16.47 2.63
CA LEU A 188 2.96 15.88 1.78
C LEU A 188 1.62 16.59 2.00
N SER A 189 0.89 16.81 0.90
CA SER A 189 -0.48 17.31 0.98
C SER A 189 -1.48 16.17 1.22
N PHE A 190 -2.70 16.52 1.64
CA PHE A 190 -3.79 15.56 1.77
C PHE A 190 -3.98 14.77 0.47
N GLU A 191 -4.02 15.48 -0.67
CA GLU A 191 -4.20 14.90 -2.01
C GLU A 191 -3.11 13.88 -2.36
N SER A 192 -1.86 14.14 -1.95
CA SER A 192 -0.75 13.22 -2.16
C SER A 192 -0.83 11.97 -1.30
N LEU A 193 -1.48 12.03 -0.13
CA LEU A 193 -1.64 10.86 0.74
C LEU A 193 -2.83 10.00 0.29
N VAL A 194 -3.89 10.64 -0.19
CA VAL A 194 -5.14 9.93 -0.51
C VAL A 194 -5.16 9.31 -1.90
N ILE A 195 -4.17 9.59 -2.74
CA ILE A 195 -3.98 8.91 -4.02
C ILE A 195 -3.25 7.56 -3.88
N GLN A 196 -2.73 7.25 -2.68
CA GLN A 196 -1.90 6.07 -2.46
C GLN A 196 -2.65 4.73 -2.47
N PRO A 197 -3.88 4.61 -1.93
CA PRO A 197 -4.69 3.41 -2.13
C PRO A 197 -5.15 3.27 -3.58
#